data_AF-A0A8S3Y203-F1
#
_entry.id   AF-A0A8S3Y203-F1
#
_cell.length_a   1.000
_cell.length_b   1.000
_cell.length_c   1.000
_cell.angle_alpha   90.00
_cell.angle_beta   90.00
_cell.angle_gamma   90.00
#
_symmetry.space_group_name_H-M   'P 1'
#
loop_
_entity.id
_entity.type
_entity.pdbx_description
1 polymer ?
#
loop_
_entity_poly.entity_id
_entity_poly.type
_entity_poly.pdbx_seq_one_letter_code
_entity_poly.pdbx_strand_id
1 'polypeptide(L)'
;MHRLFGELEPYVTVTEQNLADRVRYILRSNTFDVTELERLRREAVPSSAENAAAEDAAPQLTEQTANVDAAVNTPVVVDSYDDGIVAQELELEQIRSTLEEAIVETRSTPLENRLRLPRLALSKRNRAVVRALNPMLVTYLEASQDLCETDSILFGAALAVCRIIGAKLSTAGRATGQNSTIPAWKIRIEGRIAKARALIGRLT
;
A
#
# COMPACT_ATOMS: atom_id res chain seq x y z
N MET A 1 3.74 -11.00 29.44
CA MET A 1 3.99 -10.59 28.03
C MET A 1 5.47 -10.29 27.80
N HIS A 2 6.05 -9.26 28.44
CA HIS A 2 7.48 -8.92 28.25
C HIS A 2 8.45 -10.04 28.67
N ARG A 3 8.20 -10.67 29.83
CA ARG A 3 8.98 -11.81 30.31
C ARG A 3 8.98 -13.00 29.33
N LEU A 4 7.78 -13.43 28.89
CA LEU A 4 7.64 -14.52 27.91
C LEU A 4 8.29 -14.17 26.57
N PHE A 5 8.22 -12.90 26.13
CA PHE A 5 8.89 -12.45 24.92
C PHE A 5 10.42 -12.54 25.05
N GLY A 6 10.97 -12.17 26.21
CA GLY A 6 12.41 -12.31 26.47
C GLY A 6 12.88 -13.76 26.57
N GLU A 7 12.00 -14.67 26.98
CA GLU A 7 12.27 -16.12 27.01
C GLU A 7 12.24 -16.72 25.59
N LEU A 8 11.34 -16.27 24.73
CA LEU A 8 11.22 -16.75 23.34
C LEU A 8 12.26 -16.12 22.39
N GLU A 9 12.60 -14.84 22.59
CA GLU A 9 13.48 -14.08 21.71
C GLU A 9 14.56 -13.31 22.51
N PRO A 10 15.55 -14.03 23.07
CA PRO A 10 16.53 -13.46 24.00
C PRO A 10 17.49 -12.45 23.34
N TYR A 11 17.62 -12.48 22.01
CA TYR A 11 18.49 -11.59 21.25
C TYR A 11 17.86 -10.21 20.99
N VAL A 12 16.56 -10.05 21.26
CA VAL A 12 15.84 -8.80 20.98
C VAL A 12 15.55 -8.07 22.30
N THR A 13 16.38 -7.06 22.60
CA THR A 13 16.17 -6.21 23.76
C THR A 13 15.04 -5.21 23.48
N VAL A 14 13.85 -5.49 23.98
CA VAL A 14 12.68 -4.60 23.92
C VAL A 14 12.28 -4.19 25.33
N THR A 15 11.83 -2.95 25.53
CA THR A 15 11.24 -2.53 26.82
C THR A 15 9.78 -2.96 26.90
N GLU A 16 9.26 -3.17 28.11
CA GLU A 16 7.86 -3.58 28.32
C GLU A 16 6.86 -2.59 27.67
N GLN A 17 7.14 -1.29 27.80
CA GLN A 17 6.33 -0.24 27.18
C GLN A 17 6.34 -0.32 25.65
N ASN A 18 7.50 -0.57 25.04
CA ASN A 18 7.60 -0.69 23.58
C ASN A 18 6.83 -1.91 23.06
N LEU A 19 6.87 -3.02 23.78
CA LEU A 19 6.09 -4.21 23.44
C LEU A 19 4.57 -3.93 23.53
N ALA A 20 4.12 -3.26 24.60
CA ALA A 20 2.72 -2.89 24.76
C ALA A 20 2.23 -1.94 23.65
N ASP A 21 3.04 -0.97 23.27
CA ASP A 21 2.69 -0.02 22.21
C ASP A 21 2.63 -0.69 20.83
N ARG A 22 3.52 -1.64 20.53
CA ARG A 22 3.46 -2.46 19.31
C ARG A 22 2.19 -3.32 19.26
N VAL A 23 1.80 -3.95 20.37
CA VAL A 23 0.56 -4.72 20.45
C VAL A 23 -0.65 -3.83 20.21
N ARG A 24 -0.72 -2.66 20.85
CA ARG A 24 -1.81 -1.69 20.64
C ARG A 24 -1.86 -1.19 19.20
N TYR A 25 -0.71 -0.95 18.59
CA TYR A 25 -0.62 -0.55 17.19
C TYR A 25 -1.19 -1.64 16.27
N ILE A 26 -0.78 -2.90 16.43
CA ILE A 26 -1.26 -4.03 15.64
C ILE A 26 -2.78 -4.20 15.75
N LEU A 27 -3.32 -4.09 16.97
CA LEU A 27 -4.77 -4.19 17.20
C LEU A 27 -5.54 -3.01 16.58
N ARG A 28 -4.93 -1.82 16.49
CA ARG A 28 -5.56 -0.62 15.95
C ARG A 28 -5.39 -0.47 14.44
N SER A 29 -4.31 -0.99 13.86
CA SER A 29 -3.95 -0.77 12.46
C SER A 29 -4.87 -1.47 11.47
N ASN A 30 -5.75 -2.37 11.93
CA ASN A 30 -6.65 -3.20 11.11
C ASN A 30 -5.92 -3.84 9.91
N THR A 31 -4.64 -4.16 10.14
CA THR A 31 -3.74 -4.75 9.14
C THR A 31 -3.96 -6.24 8.98
N PHE A 32 -4.51 -6.88 10.02
CA PHE A 32 -4.90 -8.28 10.05
C PHE A 32 -6.41 -8.33 10.26
N ASP A 33 -7.10 -9.17 9.49
CA ASP A 33 -8.51 -9.46 9.74
C ASP A 33 -8.67 -10.25 11.05
N VAL A 34 -9.86 -10.21 11.66
CA VAL A 34 -10.14 -10.92 12.93
C VAL A 34 -9.86 -12.42 12.78
N THR A 35 -10.19 -12.99 11.61
CA THR A 35 -9.94 -14.39 11.28
C THR A 35 -8.45 -14.72 11.16
N GLU A 36 -7.64 -13.80 10.63
CA GLU A 36 -6.19 -13.93 10.51
C GLU A 36 -5.50 -13.83 11.88
N LEU A 37 -5.96 -12.92 12.74
CA LEU A 37 -5.46 -12.80 14.12
C LEU A 37 -5.74 -14.05 14.94
N GLU A 38 -6.92 -14.67 14.78
CA GLU A 38 -7.23 -15.93 15.45
C GLU A 38 -6.42 -17.10 14.92
N ARG A 39 -6.15 -17.13 13.62
CA ARG A 39 -5.24 -18.12 13.03
C ARG A 39 -3.82 -17.97 13.61
N LEU A 40 -3.30 -16.75 13.64
CA LEU A 40 -1.97 -16.46 14.21
C LEU A 40 -1.90 -16.80 15.71
N ARG A 41 -2.97 -16.57 16.48
CA ARG A 41 -3.04 -17.00 17.89
C ARG A 41 -2.96 -18.51 18.03
N ARG A 42 -3.65 -19.26 17.16
CA ARG A 42 -3.59 -20.73 17.16
C ARG A 42 -2.21 -21.25 16.78
N GLU A 43 -1.52 -20.58 15.86
CA GLU A 43 -0.16 -20.95 15.43
C GLU A 43 0.91 -20.59 16.46
N ALA A 44 0.73 -19.47 17.19
CA ALA A 44 1.66 -19.00 18.21
C ALA A 44 1.58 -19.77 19.54
N VAL A 45 0.54 -20.59 19.76
CA VAL A 45 0.53 -21.56 20.85
C VAL A 45 1.31 -22.78 20.35
N PRO A 46 2.54 -23.02 20.83
CA PRO A 46 3.25 -24.23 20.48
C PRO A 46 2.42 -25.42 20.95
N SER A 47 2.21 -26.40 20.07
CA SER A 47 1.66 -27.71 20.41
C SER A 47 2.59 -28.42 21.39
N SER A 48 2.49 -28.06 22.67
CA SER A 48 3.14 -28.74 23.77
C SER A 48 2.09 -29.61 24.47
N ALA A 49 2.16 -30.89 24.09
CA ALA A 49 1.75 -32.07 24.81
C ALA A 49 0.25 -32.35 24.98
N GLU A 50 -0.15 -33.45 24.32
CA GLU A 50 -1.05 -34.44 24.91
C GLU A 50 -0.74 -34.64 26.42
N ASN A 51 -1.80 -34.61 27.23
CA ASN A 51 -1.90 -35.00 28.65
C ASN A 51 -1.30 -34.07 29.73
N ALA A 52 -2.15 -33.15 30.21
CA ALA A 52 -2.40 -33.02 31.64
C ALA A 52 -3.90 -32.75 31.85
N ALA A 53 -4.56 -33.68 32.53
CA ALA A 53 -6.00 -33.69 32.76
C ALA A 53 -6.41 -32.77 33.93
N ALA A 54 -7.67 -32.33 33.83
CA ALA A 54 -8.61 -31.96 34.88
C ALA A 54 -8.42 -30.62 35.63
N GLU A 55 -9.37 -29.72 35.38
CA GLU A 55 -10.14 -28.85 36.30
C GLU A 55 -10.57 -27.60 35.50
N ASP A 56 -11.81 -27.14 35.41
CA ASP A 56 -13.14 -27.56 35.87
C ASP A 56 -14.15 -26.64 35.13
N ALA A 57 -15.42 -27.03 35.12
CA ALA A 57 -16.62 -26.26 34.77
C ALA A 57 -16.97 -25.99 33.27
N ALA A 58 -17.80 -26.89 32.74
CA ALA A 58 -18.85 -26.57 31.75
C ALA A 58 -19.96 -25.65 32.39
N PRO A 59 -20.93 -25.12 31.63
CA PRO A 59 -21.97 -25.97 31.04
C PRO A 59 -22.30 -25.69 29.57
N GLN A 60 -22.87 -26.75 29.00
CA GLN A 60 -23.37 -26.98 27.65
C GLN A 60 -24.68 -26.22 27.35
N LEU A 61 -24.91 -25.96 26.05
CA LEU A 61 -26.19 -26.04 25.33
C LEU A 61 -25.80 -26.44 23.89
N THR A 62 -25.62 -27.72 23.55
CA THR A 62 -26.63 -28.68 23.07
C THR A 62 -27.74 -28.06 22.22
N GLU A 63 -27.66 -28.27 20.90
CA GLU A 63 -28.76 -28.83 20.10
C GLU A 63 -28.19 -29.44 18.81
N GLN A 64 -28.22 -30.77 18.77
CA GLN A 64 -28.12 -31.59 17.57
C GLN A 64 -29.49 -31.58 16.88
N THR A 65 -29.52 -31.55 15.55
CA THR A 65 -30.27 -32.56 14.79
C THR A 65 -29.69 -32.69 13.39
N ALA A 66 -29.59 -33.95 12.98
CA ALA A 66 -29.07 -34.39 11.71
C ALA A 66 -30.11 -34.32 10.57
N ASN A 67 -29.57 -34.40 9.36
CA ASN A 67 -30.00 -35.30 8.29
C ASN A 67 -30.93 -34.78 7.16
N VAL A 68 -30.64 -35.36 5.98
CA VAL A 68 -31.45 -35.65 4.79
C VAL A 68 -31.25 -34.75 3.55
N ASP A 69 -30.70 -35.41 2.53
CA ASP A 69 -30.67 -35.08 1.11
C ASP A 69 -32.04 -34.66 0.52
N ALA A 70 -32.04 -33.72 -0.42
CA ALA A 70 -32.92 -33.77 -1.60
C ALA A 70 -32.52 -32.72 -2.64
N ALA A 71 -32.19 -33.21 -3.84
CA ALA A 71 -32.15 -32.41 -5.06
C ALA A 71 -33.56 -31.93 -5.44
N VAL A 72 -33.71 -30.63 -5.75
CA VAL A 72 -34.82 -30.11 -6.57
C VAL A 72 -34.32 -28.97 -7.45
N ASN A 73 -34.47 -29.16 -8.76
CA ASN A 73 -34.28 -28.15 -9.80
C ASN A 73 -35.28 -26.99 -9.67
N THR A 74 -34.75 -25.77 -9.76
CA THR A 74 -35.25 -24.52 -10.39
C THR A 74 -36.77 -24.25 -10.54
N PRO A 75 -37.18 -23.00 -10.28
CA PRO A 75 -37.31 -22.09 -11.43
C PRO A 75 -36.70 -20.70 -11.21
N VAL A 76 -36.25 -20.19 -12.35
CA VAL A 76 -35.88 -18.83 -12.71
C VAL A 76 -36.70 -17.75 -11.98
N VAL A 77 -36.00 -16.86 -11.27
CA VAL A 77 -36.41 -15.46 -11.08
C VAL A 77 -35.33 -14.60 -11.73
N VAL A 78 -35.60 -14.21 -12.98
CA VAL A 78 -34.96 -13.05 -13.61
C VAL A 78 -35.57 -11.84 -12.93
N ASP A 79 -34.81 -11.13 -12.10
CA ASP A 79 -34.82 -9.67 -12.17
C ASP A 79 -33.61 -9.05 -11.44
N SER A 80 -32.92 -8.15 -12.15
CA SER A 80 -32.06 -7.08 -11.63
C SER A 80 -30.62 -7.37 -11.14
N TYR A 81 -29.82 -8.12 -11.91
CA TYR A 81 -28.35 -8.07 -11.82
C TYR A 81 -27.72 -7.90 -13.20
N ASP A 82 -27.69 -6.67 -13.71
CA ASP A 82 -26.97 -6.36 -14.96
C ASP A 82 -26.18 -5.05 -14.81
N ASP A 83 -26.78 -4.03 -14.20
CA ASP A 83 -26.16 -2.69 -14.11
C ASP A 83 -24.86 -2.66 -13.26
N GLY A 84 -24.79 -3.43 -12.17
CA GLY A 84 -23.62 -3.47 -11.28
C GLY A 84 -22.41 -4.24 -11.83
N ILE A 85 -22.65 -5.28 -12.62
CA ILE A 85 -21.58 -6.08 -13.25
C ILE A 85 -21.05 -5.34 -14.47
N VAL A 86 -21.95 -4.77 -15.28
CA VAL A 86 -21.60 -3.95 -16.45
C VAL A 86 -20.81 -2.70 -16.02
N ALA A 87 -21.19 -2.05 -14.91
CA ALA A 87 -20.44 -0.90 -14.38
C ALA A 87 -19.02 -1.28 -13.92
N GLN A 88 -18.84 -2.44 -13.31
CA GLN A 88 -17.54 -2.91 -12.85
C GLN A 88 -16.65 -3.34 -14.02
N GLU A 89 -17.20 -4.01 -15.03
CA GLU A 89 -16.49 -4.41 -16.23
C GLU A 89 -16.07 -3.19 -17.07
N LEU A 90 -16.95 -2.19 -17.17
CA LEU A 90 -16.63 -0.90 -17.81
C LEU A 90 -15.50 -0.17 -17.06
N GLU A 91 -15.49 -0.19 -15.73
CA GLU A 91 -14.41 0.41 -14.93
C GLU A 91 -13.08 -0.31 -15.15
N LEU A 92 -13.09 -1.65 -15.24
CA LEU A 92 -11.88 -2.44 -15.54
C LEU A 92 -11.35 -2.18 -16.95
N GLU A 93 -12.23 -2.07 -17.94
CA GLU A 93 -11.82 -1.78 -19.32
C GLU A 93 -11.25 -0.36 -19.45
N GLN A 94 -11.79 0.61 -18.71
CA GLN A 94 -11.20 1.95 -18.62
C GLN A 94 -9.80 1.92 -17.98
N ILE A 95 -9.61 1.13 -16.93
CA ILE A 95 -8.29 0.96 -16.30
C ILE A 95 -7.30 0.31 -17.28
N ARG A 96 -7.75 -0.68 -18.06
CA ARG A 96 -6.94 -1.34 -19.06
C ARG A 96 -6.57 -0.41 -20.22
N SER A 97 -7.54 0.29 -20.78
CA SER A 97 -7.32 1.26 -21.86
C SER A 97 -6.32 2.35 -21.44
N THR A 98 -6.48 2.91 -20.23
CA THR A 98 -5.54 3.92 -19.71
C THR A 98 -4.14 3.37 -19.46
N LEU A 99 -4.02 2.08 -19.11
CA LEU A 99 -2.73 1.39 -19.00
C LEU A 99 -2.07 1.26 -20.38
N GLU A 100 -2.78 0.75 -21.38
CA GLU A 100 -2.26 0.57 -22.74
C GLU A 100 -1.79 1.91 -23.33
N GLU A 101 -2.60 2.96 -23.20
CA GLU A 101 -2.23 4.32 -23.60
C GLU A 101 -0.95 4.81 -22.92
N ALA A 102 -0.86 4.64 -21.59
CA ALA A 102 0.30 5.08 -20.83
C ALA A 102 1.57 4.31 -21.21
N ILE A 103 1.47 3.01 -21.52
CA ILE A 103 2.61 2.20 -21.98
C ILE A 103 3.10 2.69 -23.35
N VAL A 104 2.19 2.93 -24.30
CA VAL A 104 2.53 3.42 -25.65
C VAL A 104 3.19 4.80 -25.59
N GLU A 105 2.67 5.69 -24.75
CA GLU A 105 3.27 7.01 -24.51
C GLU A 105 4.65 6.91 -23.85
N THR A 106 4.84 5.98 -22.92
CA THR A 106 6.13 5.81 -22.24
C THR A 106 7.19 5.26 -23.18
N ARG A 107 6.81 4.36 -24.11
CA ARG A 107 7.72 3.81 -25.13
C ARG A 107 8.19 4.88 -26.12
N SER A 108 7.35 5.86 -26.41
CA SER A 108 7.67 6.95 -27.35
C SER A 108 8.37 8.15 -26.67
N THR A 109 8.45 8.17 -25.34
CA THR A 109 9.07 9.26 -24.59
C THR A 109 10.44 8.88 -24.03
N PRO A 110 11.51 9.63 -24.38
CA PRO A 110 12.83 9.39 -23.81
C PRO A 110 12.83 9.72 -22.31
N LEU A 111 13.70 9.06 -21.55
CA LEU A 111 13.80 9.16 -20.09
C LEU A 111 13.83 10.60 -19.57
N GLU A 112 14.51 11.50 -20.27
CA GLU A 112 14.68 12.90 -19.90
C GLU A 112 13.37 13.71 -19.92
N ASN A 113 12.41 13.30 -20.77
CA ASN A 113 11.15 13.99 -20.97
C ASN A 113 9.98 13.37 -20.19
N ARG A 114 10.23 12.27 -19.47
CA ARG A 114 9.18 11.59 -18.71
C ARG A 114 8.64 12.46 -17.57
N LEU A 115 7.34 12.35 -17.33
CA LEU A 115 6.68 13.06 -16.25
C LEU A 115 7.20 12.57 -14.88
N ARG A 116 7.34 13.48 -13.92
CA ARG A 116 7.60 13.09 -12.53
C ARG A 116 6.32 12.61 -11.89
N LEU A 117 6.36 11.36 -11.42
CA LEU A 117 5.26 10.74 -10.70
C LEU A 117 5.25 11.23 -9.24
N PRO A 118 4.13 11.80 -8.75
CA PRO A 118 4.02 12.20 -7.36
C PRO A 118 3.95 10.97 -6.44
N ARG A 119 4.34 11.15 -5.17
CA ARG A 119 4.11 10.12 -4.15
C ARG A 119 2.62 10.01 -3.88
N LEU A 120 2.05 8.83 -4.10
CA LEU A 120 0.65 8.55 -3.84
C LEU A 120 0.41 8.28 -2.36
N ALA A 121 -0.65 8.85 -1.80
CA ALA A 121 -1.11 8.51 -0.46
C ALA A 121 -1.70 7.09 -0.44
N LEU A 122 -1.55 6.36 0.67
CA LEU A 122 -2.08 5.01 0.84
C LEU A 122 -3.58 5.00 1.19
N SER A 123 -4.40 5.65 0.36
CA SER A 123 -5.86 5.65 0.52
C SER A 123 -6.48 4.32 0.09
N LYS A 124 -7.68 3.98 0.59
CA LYS A 124 -8.42 2.77 0.17
C LYS A 124 -8.67 2.76 -1.35
N ARG A 125 -9.02 3.92 -1.92
CA ARG A 125 -9.21 4.09 -3.37
C ARG A 125 -7.93 3.81 -4.15
N ASN A 126 -6.81 4.41 -3.74
CA ASN A 126 -5.53 4.24 -4.44
C ASN A 126 -5.09 2.77 -4.38
N ARG A 127 -5.27 2.11 -3.23
CA ARG A 127 -5.02 0.66 -3.10
C ARG A 127 -5.93 -0.18 -3.99
N ALA A 128 -7.20 0.17 -4.14
CA ALA A 128 -8.13 -0.55 -5.00
C ALA A 128 -7.68 -0.49 -6.47
N VAL A 129 -7.33 0.71 -6.96
CA VAL A 129 -6.82 0.91 -8.33
C VAL A 129 -5.53 0.10 -8.56
N VAL A 130 -4.57 0.17 -7.64
CA VAL A 130 -3.32 -0.61 -7.74
C VAL A 130 -3.61 -2.12 -7.74
N ARG A 131 -4.53 -2.60 -6.89
CA ARG A 131 -4.91 -4.02 -6.87
C ARG A 131 -5.60 -4.46 -8.16
N ALA A 132 -6.41 -3.61 -8.78
CA ALA A 132 -7.07 -3.92 -10.05
C ALA A 132 -6.06 -3.99 -11.20
N LEU A 133 -5.04 -3.13 -11.19
CA LEU A 133 -4.05 -3.03 -12.26
C LEU A 133 -2.93 -4.09 -12.16
N ASN A 134 -2.54 -4.49 -10.95
CA ASN A 134 -1.48 -5.47 -10.73
C ASN A 134 -1.65 -6.82 -11.47
N PRO A 135 -2.83 -7.47 -11.51
CA PRO A 135 -2.99 -8.71 -12.28
C PRO A 135 -2.85 -8.48 -13.79
N MET A 136 -3.29 -7.33 -14.31
CA MET A 136 -3.15 -6.99 -15.73
C MET A 136 -1.68 -6.85 -16.12
N LEU A 137 -0.85 -6.27 -15.24
CA LEU A 137 0.58 -6.09 -15.49
C LEU A 137 1.34 -7.39 -15.68
N VAL A 138 0.94 -8.47 -15.02
CA VAL A 138 1.62 -9.77 -15.13
C VAL A 138 1.68 -10.19 -16.60
N THR A 139 0.57 -10.09 -17.32
CA THR A 139 0.47 -10.44 -18.74
C THR A 139 1.40 -9.59 -19.62
N TYR A 140 1.51 -8.29 -19.36
CA TYR A 140 2.40 -7.41 -20.12
C TYR A 140 3.88 -7.64 -19.80
N LEU A 141 4.20 -7.95 -18.53
CA LEU A 141 5.57 -8.20 -18.08
C LEU A 141 6.10 -9.55 -18.60
N GLU A 142 5.26 -10.58 -18.65
CA GLU A 142 5.62 -11.87 -19.25
C GLU A 142 5.91 -11.76 -20.76
N ALA A 143 5.24 -10.82 -21.44
CA ALA A 143 5.47 -10.54 -22.86
C ALA A 143 6.69 -9.65 -23.13
N SER A 144 7.31 -9.07 -22.09
CA SER A 144 8.47 -8.17 -22.25
C SER A 144 9.72 -8.94 -22.62
N GLN A 145 10.45 -8.47 -23.64
CA GLN A 145 11.70 -9.11 -24.06
C GLN A 145 12.93 -8.38 -23.52
N ASP A 146 12.82 -7.06 -23.38
CA ASP A 146 13.95 -6.19 -23.01
C ASP A 146 13.72 -5.42 -21.69
N LEU A 147 14.83 -5.02 -21.05
CA LEU A 147 14.79 -4.18 -19.85
C LEU A 147 14.13 -2.81 -20.13
N CYS A 148 14.37 -2.23 -21.31
CA CYS A 148 13.76 -0.96 -21.71
C CYS A 148 12.23 -1.08 -21.85
N GLU A 149 11.75 -2.23 -22.34
CA GLU A 149 10.33 -2.52 -22.42
C GLU A 149 9.72 -2.70 -21.04
N THR A 150 10.40 -3.45 -20.16
CA THR A 150 9.98 -3.65 -18.77
C THR A 150 9.88 -2.31 -18.03
N ASP A 151 10.90 -1.45 -18.17
CA ASP A 151 10.89 -0.10 -17.60
C ASP A 151 9.73 0.74 -18.14
N SER A 152 9.47 0.68 -19.45
CA SER A 152 8.36 1.40 -20.06
C SER A 152 7.00 0.89 -19.56
N ILE A 153 6.86 -0.42 -19.35
CA ILE A 153 5.65 -1.04 -18.81
C ILE A 153 5.44 -0.61 -17.35
N LEU A 154 6.48 -0.70 -16.51
CA LEU A 154 6.38 -0.34 -15.09
C LEU A 154 6.11 1.15 -14.89
N PHE A 155 6.78 2.00 -15.67
CA PHE A 155 6.54 3.44 -15.60
C PHE A 155 5.15 3.80 -16.16
N GLY A 156 4.74 3.20 -17.29
CA GLY A 156 3.40 3.37 -17.85
C GLY A 156 2.30 2.94 -16.87
N ALA A 157 2.52 1.84 -16.14
CA ALA A 157 1.63 1.39 -15.07
C ALA A 157 1.47 2.42 -13.96
N ALA A 158 2.59 2.94 -13.45
CA ALA A 158 2.57 3.93 -12.38
C ALA A 158 1.94 5.26 -12.88
N LEU A 159 2.15 5.61 -14.15
CA LEU A 159 1.54 6.76 -14.80
C LEU A 159 0.01 6.58 -14.95
N ALA A 160 -0.46 5.41 -15.38
CA ALA A 160 -1.88 5.07 -15.48
C ALA A 160 -2.57 5.18 -14.11
N VAL A 161 -1.96 4.63 -13.06
CA VAL A 161 -2.45 4.77 -11.68
C VAL A 161 -2.54 6.25 -11.28
N CYS A 162 -1.52 7.06 -11.58
CA CYS A 162 -1.56 8.49 -11.30
C CYS A 162 -2.69 9.21 -12.05
N ARG A 163 -2.98 8.82 -13.30
CA ARG A 163 -4.08 9.39 -14.11
C ARG A 163 -5.45 9.04 -13.55
N ILE A 164 -5.68 7.77 -13.23
CA ILE A 164 -6.95 7.28 -12.68
C ILE A 164 -7.25 7.93 -11.32
N ILE A 165 -6.21 8.17 -10.51
CA ILE A 165 -6.34 8.85 -9.21
C ILE A 165 -6.51 10.37 -9.39
N GLY A 166 -6.15 10.94 -10.54
CA GLY A 166 -6.14 12.39 -10.78
C GLY A 166 -4.97 13.11 -10.09
N ALA A 167 -3.84 12.42 -9.91
CA ALA A 167 -2.66 13.00 -9.30
C ALA A 167 -1.99 14.01 -10.25
N LYS A 168 -1.57 15.17 -9.72
CA LYS A 168 -0.91 16.21 -10.51
C LYS A 168 0.47 15.74 -10.97
N LEU A 169 0.62 15.51 -12.26
CA LEU A 169 1.88 15.15 -12.90
C LEU A 169 2.68 16.42 -13.23
N SER A 170 3.98 16.40 -12.97
CA SER A 170 4.89 17.51 -13.27
C SER A 170 5.81 17.12 -14.41
N THR A 171 6.01 17.99 -15.40
CA THR A 171 7.07 17.77 -16.39
C THR A 171 8.44 17.88 -15.73
N ALA A 172 9.43 17.11 -16.22
CA ALA A 172 10.76 17.02 -15.64
C ALA A 172 11.53 18.36 -15.55
N GLY A 173 11.09 19.41 -16.26
CA GLY A 173 11.66 20.77 -16.19
C GLY A 173 10.80 21.80 -15.45
N ARG A 174 9.54 21.50 -15.14
CA ARG A 174 8.62 22.45 -14.48
C ARG A 174 8.52 22.11 -13.00
N ALA A 175 9.64 22.21 -12.28
CA ALA A 175 9.57 22.36 -10.84
C ALA A 175 8.70 23.60 -10.56
N THR A 176 7.43 23.39 -10.26
CA THR A 176 6.55 24.43 -9.72
C THR A 176 7.30 25.01 -8.54
N GLY A 177 7.70 26.28 -8.66
CA GLY A 177 8.65 26.93 -7.78
C GLY A 177 8.38 26.60 -6.32
N GLN A 178 9.17 25.67 -5.76
CA GLN A 178 9.49 25.78 -4.37
C GLN A 178 10.25 27.08 -4.29
N ASN A 179 9.59 28.11 -3.73
CA ASN A 179 10.22 29.35 -3.30
C ASN A 179 11.64 28.99 -2.90
N SER A 180 12.62 29.50 -3.66
CA SER A 180 14.04 29.32 -3.40
C SER A 180 14.33 29.98 -2.07
N THR A 181 13.95 29.30 -1.01
CA THR A 181 14.02 29.78 0.34
C THR A 181 15.49 29.73 0.63
N ILE A 182 16.12 30.90 0.46
CA ILE A 182 17.55 31.06 0.62
C ILE A 182 17.88 30.47 1.98
N PRO A 183 18.73 29.43 2.04
CA PRO A 183 18.94 28.72 3.29
C PRO A 183 19.55 29.69 4.31
N ALA A 184 19.14 29.58 5.56
CA ALA A 184 19.48 30.56 6.60
C ALA A 184 20.99 30.81 6.75
N TRP A 185 21.82 29.82 6.45
CA TRP A 185 23.28 29.97 6.45
C TRP A 185 23.77 30.94 5.38
N LYS A 186 23.15 30.96 4.20
CA LYS A 186 23.53 31.85 3.09
C LYS A 186 23.19 33.30 3.43
N ILE A 187 22.00 33.54 3.99
CA ILE A 187 21.60 34.86 4.52
C ILE A 187 22.60 35.35 5.59
N ARG A 188 23.04 34.45 6.48
CA ARG A 188 24.02 34.77 7.52
C ARG A 188 25.38 35.17 6.94
N ILE A 189 25.87 34.45 5.92
CA ILE A 189 27.14 34.76 5.26
C ILE A 189 27.04 36.09 4.51
N GLU A 190 25.98 36.29 3.73
CA GLU A 190 25.73 37.55 3.00
C GLU A 190 25.68 38.75 3.97
N GLY A 191 25.01 38.60 5.11
CA GLY A 191 25.00 39.63 6.16
C GLY A 191 26.38 39.92 6.76
N ARG A 192 27.23 38.91 6.97
CA ARG A 192 28.61 39.11 7.43
C ARG A 192 29.46 39.83 6.39
N ILE A 193 29.32 39.47 5.12
CA ILE A 193 30.02 40.11 4.00
C ILE A 193 29.59 41.58 3.88
N ALA A 194 28.29 41.86 3.95
CA ALA A 194 27.77 43.23 3.88
C ALA A 194 28.32 44.11 5.01
N LYS A 195 28.37 43.59 6.25
CA LYS A 195 28.98 44.29 7.39
C LYS A 195 30.46 44.55 7.18
N ALA A 196 31.22 43.57 6.70
CA ALA A 196 32.64 43.74 6.41
C ALA A 196 32.88 44.83 5.35
N ARG A 197 32.10 44.83 4.27
CA ARG A 197 32.16 45.87 3.23
C ARG A 197 31.85 47.26 3.79
N ALA A 198 30.85 47.38 4.65
CA ALA A 198 30.50 48.64 5.30
C ALA A 198 31.61 49.15 6.25
N LEU A 199 32.33 48.26 6.93
CA LEU A 199 33.48 48.63 7.76
C LEU A 199 34.67 49.07 6.91
N ILE A 200 34.97 48.36 5.82
CA ILE A 200 36.04 48.72 4.88
C ILE A 200 35.76 50.11 4.29
N GLY A 201 34.54 50.36 3.79
CA GLY A 201 34.17 51.64 3.21
C GLY A 201 34.09 52.82 4.19
N ARG A 202 34.21 52.58 5.51
CA ARG A 202 34.34 53.63 6.53
C ARG A 202 35.79 53.94 6.90
N LEU A 203 36.73 53.04 6.57
CA LEU A 203 38.15 53.16 6.87
C LEU A 203 38.96 53.73 5.68
N THR A 204 38.37 53.75 4.49
CA THR A 204 38.82 54.47 3.29
C THR A 204 38.06 55.78 3.15
#